data_AF-A0A9Q1JC44-F1
#
_entry.id   AF-A0A9Q1JC44-F1
#
_cell.length_a   1.000
_cell.length_b   1.000
_cell.length_c   1.000
_cell.angle_alpha   90.00
_cell.angle_beta   90.00
_cell.angle_gamma   90.00
#
_symmetry.space_group_name_H-M   'P 1'
#
loop_
_entity.id
_entity.type
_entity.pdbx_description
1 polymer ?
#
loop_
_entity_poly.entity_id
_entity_poly.type
_entity_poly.pdbx_seq_one_letter_code
_entity_poly.pdbx_strand_id
1 'polypeptide(L)'
;MNTIRQVPSRVKTKRTETNLGAEREHFDKQQLSSISKAINSNETPVKEKHARRIILGTHREKGAFTFWSYALGLPLASNSILSWKFCHVVHKVLRDGHHNSLQDCVRHQSNIAETGALWVNLQDRYGQLVAIYTKLLCTKLDFHMKHSEIRPNLEASDEVLEHAAGSDINNVFQLTVEVFDYLDAELKLAETVIRQLNTSIAISTTTSGQCRLAPLIQVIQDCSHLYHFTVQLLFKLHACLPADTLQGHRERFHDQFHSLKNFLNKSRDMLYFKRLIQIPRLPDSPPNFLHASALAEHVKPVVVVEEEEPPDDDDPEPLIEVSEVTQPSLQVQPQFDIFDQTFGPPNGGFDERDIQIDNMKREMDLLRGRTGADQIRGPALHHSAEVPDKQPGGGAGGPASAETARPGGE
;
A
#
# COMPACT_ATOMS: atom_id res chain seq x y z
N MET A 1 -19.83 57.20 14.42
CA MET A 1 -20.19 55.98 15.19
C MET A 1 -20.43 54.86 14.19
N ASN A 2 -19.49 53.92 14.02
CA ASN A 2 -19.69 52.76 13.14
C ASN A 2 -19.77 51.48 13.99
N THR A 3 -20.92 50.83 13.96
CA THR A 3 -21.23 49.68 14.79
C THR A 3 -20.67 48.41 14.15
N ILE A 4 -19.58 47.89 14.68
CA ILE A 4 -19.01 46.60 14.23
C ILE A 4 -19.99 45.48 14.61
N ARG A 5 -20.63 44.87 13.60
CA ARG A 5 -21.49 43.70 13.78
C ARG A 5 -20.64 42.49 14.21
N GLN A 6 -20.70 42.13 15.49
CA GLN A 6 -20.24 40.82 15.94
C GLN A 6 -21.03 39.73 15.20
N VAL A 7 -20.34 38.87 14.45
CA VAL A 7 -20.93 37.66 13.88
C VAL A 7 -21.16 36.66 15.02
N PRO A 8 -22.40 36.20 15.28
CA PRO A 8 -22.67 35.31 16.41
C PRO A 8 -21.86 34.02 16.32
N SER A 9 -21.29 33.56 17.44
CA SER A 9 -20.49 32.32 17.53
C SER A 9 -21.19 31.12 16.90
N ARG A 10 -22.50 31.00 17.13
CA ARG A 10 -23.40 29.97 16.57
C ARG A 10 -23.37 29.87 15.04
N VAL A 11 -23.05 30.95 14.33
CA VAL A 11 -22.90 30.96 12.85
C VAL A 11 -21.51 30.46 12.43
N LYS A 12 -20.46 30.73 13.21
CA LYS A 12 -19.12 30.16 12.99
C LYS A 12 -19.14 28.65 13.21
N THR A 13 -19.66 28.19 14.35
CA THR A 13 -19.78 26.75 14.66
C THR A 13 -20.55 26.00 13.57
N LYS A 14 -21.71 26.51 13.16
CA LYS A 14 -22.51 25.88 12.09
C LYS A 14 -21.78 25.83 10.74
N ARG A 15 -20.97 26.85 10.40
CA ARG A 15 -20.14 26.83 9.18
C ARG A 15 -19.03 25.78 9.26
N THR A 16 -18.36 25.66 10.39
CA THR A 16 -17.34 24.63 10.63
C THR A 16 -17.94 23.23 10.58
N GLU A 17 -19.09 23.00 11.22
CA GLU A 17 -19.83 21.74 11.15
C GLU A 17 -20.23 21.37 9.70
N THR A 18 -20.73 22.33 8.92
CA THR A 18 -21.06 22.08 7.50
C THR A 18 -19.84 21.82 6.63
N ASN A 19 -18.68 22.41 6.95
CA ASN A 19 -17.45 22.19 6.18
C ASN A 19 -16.84 20.81 6.49
N LEU A 20 -16.75 20.44 7.78
CA LEU A 20 -16.34 19.10 8.21
C LEU A 20 -17.27 18.01 7.65
N GLY A 21 -18.57 18.28 7.57
CA GLY A 21 -19.54 17.40 6.92
C GLY A 21 -19.27 17.22 5.42
N ALA A 22 -18.97 18.29 4.69
CA ALA A 22 -18.65 18.25 3.27
C ALA A 22 -17.30 17.56 2.99
N GLU A 23 -16.27 17.82 3.80
CA GLU A 23 -14.97 17.15 3.73
C GLU A 23 -15.09 15.64 3.98
N ARG A 24 -15.94 15.23 4.93
CA ARG A 24 -16.25 13.82 5.19
C ARG A 24 -17.01 13.18 4.03
N GLU A 25 -18.09 13.80 3.54
CA GLU A 25 -18.86 13.27 2.41
C GLU A 25 -18.00 13.16 1.13
N HIS A 26 -17.06 14.10 0.94
CA HIS A 26 -16.10 14.03 -0.16
C HIS A 26 -15.12 12.85 0.01
N PHE A 27 -14.57 12.65 1.21
CA PHE A 27 -13.73 11.49 1.52
C PHE A 27 -14.48 10.16 1.32
N ASP A 28 -15.70 10.03 1.85
CA ASP A 28 -16.53 8.83 1.73
C ASP A 28 -16.77 8.47 0.25
N LYS A 29 -17.05 9.48 -0.59
CA LYS A 29 -17.17 9.32 -2.05
C LYS A 29 -15.85 8.90 -2.72
N GLN A 30 -14.70 9.45 -2.30
CA GLN A 30 -13.38 9.04 -2.81
C GLN A 30 -13.04 7.59 -2.42
N GLN A 31 -13.35 7.18 -1.18
CA GLN A 31 -13.16 5.80 -0.71
C GLN A 31 -14.05 4.83 -1.48
N LEU A 32 -15.35 5.07 -1.58
CA LEU A 32 -16.27 4.26 -2.37
C LEU A 32 -15.82 4.11 -3.84
N SER A 33 -15.36 5.21 -4.45
CA SER A 33 -14.80 5.24 -5.80
C SER A 33 -13.55 4.37 -5.94
N SER A 34 -12.67 4.36 -4.94
CA SER A 34 -11.45 3.55 -4.92
C SER A 34 -11.75 2.07 -4.66
N ILE A 35 -12.61 1.76 -3.68
CA ILE A 35 -13.10 0.40 -3.36
C ILE A 35 -13.74 -0.23 -4.60
N SER A 36 -14.65 0.47 -5.29
CA SER A 36 -15.30 -0.03 -6.51
C SER A 36 -14.33 -0.28 -7.68
N LYS A 37 -13.23 0.49 -7.75
CA LYS A 37 -12.19 0.34 -8.80
C LYS A 37 -11.14 -0.71 -8.46
N ALA A 38 -10.93 -1.01 -7.17
CA ALA A 38 -10.08 -2.09 -6.69
C ALA A 38 -10.81 -3.45 -6.74
N ILE A 39 -12.05 -3.50 -6.22
CA ILE A 39 -12.87 -4.70 -6.05
C ILE A 39 -14.01 -4.69 -7.05
N ASN A 40 -13.83 -5.40 -8.16
CA ASN A 40 -14.80 -5.54 -9.25
C ASN A 40 -14.62 -6.86 -9.99
N SER A 41 -15.63 -7.23 -10.77
CA SER A 41 -15.69 -8.49 -11.54
C SER A 41 -14.73 -8.58 -12.73
N ASN A 42 -13.96 -7.52 -13.02
CA ASN A 42 -13.03 -7.51 -14.16
C ASN A 42 -11.79 -8.36 -13.82
N GLU A 43 -11.44 -9.31 -14.68
CA GLU A 43 -10.31 -10.23 -14.52
C GLU A 43 -8.95 -9.56 -14.80
N THR A 44 -8.68 -8.50 -14.05
CA THR A 44 -7.46 -7.69 -14.09
C THR A 44 -6.88 -7.56 -12.69
N PRO A 45 -5.57 -7.28 -12.55
CA PRO A 45 -4.98 -6.96 -11.24
C PRO A 45 -5.77 -5.87 -10.52
N VAL A 46 -5.69 -5.89 -9.19
CA VAL A 46 -6.09 -4.74 -8.37
C VAL A 46 -5.15 -3.59 -8.76
N LYS A 47 -5.72 -2.40 -9.03
CA LYS A 47 -4.92 -1.23 -9.39
C LYS A 47 -4.30 -0.64 -8.13
N GLU A 48 -2.97 -0.62 -8.04
CA GLU A 48 -2.25 -0.21 -6.83
C GLU A 48 -2.63 1.19 -6.35
N LYS A 49 -2.81 2.17 -7.24
CA LYS A 49 -3.30 3.51 -6.84
C LYS A 49 -4.64 3.51 -6.08
N HIS A 50 -5.52 2.54 -6.34
CA HIS A 50 -6.78 2.42 -5.61
C HIS A 50 -6.62 1.64 -4.31
N ALA A 51 -5.74 0.63 -4.27
CA ALA A 51 -5.38 -0.03 -3.01
C ALA A 51 -4.68 0.95 -2.04
N ARG A 52 -3.71 1.73 -2.52
CA ARG A 52 -3.00 2.79 -1.78
C ARG A 52 -3.97 3.82 -1.19
N ARG A 53 -4.94 4.32 -1.99
CA ARG A 53 -5.96 5.26 -1.49
C ARG A 53 -6.90 4.65 -0.44
N ILE A 54 -7.17 3.35 -0.48
CA ILE A 54 -7.92 2.64 0.58
C ILE A 54 -7.07 2.55 1.86
N ILE A 55 -5.80 2.14 1.73
CA ILE A 55 -4.84 2.06 2.85
C ILE A 55 -4.67 3.42 3.52
N LEU A 56 -4.38 4.48 2.77
CA LEU A 56 -4.29 5.87 3.28
C LEU A 56 -5.59 6.34 3.93
N GLY A 57 -6.75 5.91 3.41
CA GLY A 57 -8.05 6.12 4.04
C GLY A 57 -8.13 5.56 5.45
N THR A 58 -7.59 4.35 5.68
CA THR A 58 -7.59 3.74 7.02
C THR A 58 -6.74 4.53 8.02
N HIS A 59 -5.64 5.13 7.58
CA HIS A 59 -4.79 5.99 8.41
C HIS A 59 -5.47 7.32 8.73
N ARG A 60 -6.15 7.94 7.75
CA ARG A 60 -6.94 9.16 7.96
C ARG A 60 -8.06 8.99 8.98
N GLU A 61 -8.73 7.84 8.99
CA GLU A 61 -9.82 7.54 9.94
C GLU A 61 -9.39 6.80 11.21
N LYS A 62 -8.10 6.45 11.34
CA LYS A 62 -7.55 5.62 12.43
C LYS A 62 -8.22 4.25 12.57
N GLY A 63 -8.63 3.64 11.47
CA GLY A 63 -9.30 2.33 11.39
C GLY A 63 -9.88 2.07 10.00
N ALA A 64 -10.41 0.87 9.77
CA ALA A 64 -10.94 0.45 8.46
C ALA A 64 -12.48 0.63 8.33
N PHE A 65 -13.07 1.55 9.10
CA PHE A 65 -14.52 1.72 9.20
C PHE A 65 -15.21 1.98 7.85
N THR A 66 -14.75 2.97 7.09
CA THR A 66 -15.36 3.29 5.78
C THR A 66 -15.08 2.22 4.72
N PHE A 67 -13.95 1.50 4.81
CA PHE A 67 -13.73 0.33 3.98
C PHE A 67 -14.80 -0.74 4.23
N TRP A 68 -15.04 -1.12 5.49
CA TRP A 68 -16.01 -2.16 5.84
C TRP A 68 -17.46 -1.75 5.59
N SER A 69 -17.83 -0.48 5.80
CA SER A 69 -19.18 0.02 5.53
C SER A 69 -19.61 -0.17 4.06
N TYR A 70 -18.65 -0.09 3.12
CA TYR A 70 -18.89 -0.37 1.71
C TYR A 70 -18.62 -1.83 1.31
N ALA A 71 -17.60 -2.48 1.90
CA ALA A 71 -17.24 -3.85 1.55
C ALA A 71 -18.36 -4.86 1.85
N LEU A 72 -19.13 -4.66 2.92
CA LEU A 72 -20.31 -5.46 3.26
C LEU A 72 -21.44 -5.35 2.24
N GLY A 73 -21.50 -4.25 1.47
CA GLY A 73 -22.48 -4.04 0.41
C GLY A 73 -22.08 -4.63 -0.95
N LEU A 74 -20.89 -5.21 -1.07
CA LEU A 74 -20.42 -5.79 -2.32
C LEU A 74 -21.14 -7.12 -2.63
N PRO A 75 -21.52 -7.39 -3.88
CA PRO A 75 -22.21 -8.62 -4.27
C PRO A 75 -21.22 -9.80 -4.39
N LEU A 76 -20.48 -10.11 -3.33
CA LEU A 76 -19.40 -11.10 -3.30
C LEU A 76 -19.84 -12.45 -3.88
N ALA A 77 -21.01 -12.94 -3.48
CA ALA A 77 -21.60 -14.20 -3.95
C ALA A 77 -21.91 -14.24 -5.47
N SER A 78 -21.98 -13.09 -6.16
CA SER A 78 -22.30 -13.05 -7.59
C SER A 78 -21.10 -13.35 -8.49
N ASN A 79 -19.87 -13.16 -7.99
CA ASN A 79 -18.68 -13.23 -8.81
C ASN A 79 -17.42 -13.54 -7.99
N SER A 80 -16.72 -14.61 -8.37
CA SER A 80 -15.54 -15.12 -7.67
C SER A 80 -14.28 -14.28 -7.91
N ILE A 81 -14.15 -13.56 -9.03
CA ILE A 81 -13.08 -12.57 -9.26
C ILE A 81 -13.27 -11.38 -8.31
N LEU A 82 -14.51 -10.94 -8.12
CA LEU A 82 -14.84 -9.86 -7.19
C LEU A 82 -14.50 -10.30 -5.75
N SER A 83 -14.89 -11.52 -5.35
CA SER A 83 -14.50 -12.11 -4.06
C SER A 83 -12.98 -12.29 -3.90
N TRP A 84 -12.27 -12.65 -4.97
CA TRP A 84 -10.80 -12.78 -4.97
C TRP A 84 -10.10 -11.43 -4.74
N LYS A 85 -10.56 -10.38 -5.43
CA LYS A 85 -10.06 -9.01 -5.24
C LYS A 85 -10.43 -8.45 -3.88
N PHE A 86 -11.59 -8.79 -3.33
CA PHE A 86 -11.95 -8.48 -1.94
C PHE A 86 -10.94 -9.07 -0.95
N CYS A 87 -10.65 -10.38 -1.04
CA CYS A 87 -9.66 -11.03 -0.18
C CYS A 87 -8.27 -10.37 -0.30
N HIS A 88 -7.85 -10.01 -1.52
CA HIS A 88 -6.60 -9.31 -1.75
C HIS A 88 -6.55 -7.93 -1.07
N VAL A 89 -7.60 -7.11 -1.22
CA VAL A 89 -7.65 -5.78 -0.60
C VAL A 89 -7.73 -5.90 0.93
N VAL A 90 -8.46 -6.86 1.48
CA VAL A 90 -8.45 -7.15 2.93
C VAL A 90 -7.03 -7.52 3.40
N HIS A 91 -6.29 -8.33 2.64
CA HIS A 91 -4.91 -8.67 3.00
C HIS A 91 -4.00 -7.43 3.02
N LYS A 92 -4.08 -6.55 2.01
CA LYS A 92 -3.32 -5.29 1.98
C LYS A 92 -3.73 -4.34 3.10
N VAL A 93 -5.03 -4.23 3.43
CA VAL A 93 -5.51 -3.43 4.58
C VAL A 93 -5.00 -3.97 5.91
N LEU A 94 -4.87 -5.29 6.06
CA LEU A 94 -4.28 -5.88 7.27
C LEU A 94 -2.78 -5.58 7.39
N ARG A 95 -2.02 -5.75 6.30
CA ARG A 95 -0.57 -5.48 6.31
C ARG A 95 -0.27 -3.98 6.50
N ASP A 96 -0.82 -3.14 5.64
CA ASP A 96 -0.31 -1.79 5.39
C ASP A 96 -1.24 -0.68 5.96
N GLY A 97 -2.45 -1.05 6.39
CA GLY A 97 -3.43 -0.14 6.98
C GLY A 97 -3.08 0.31 8.39
N HIS A 98 -3.91 1.21 8.93
CA HIS A 98 -3.78 1.69 10.32
C HIS A 98 -3.88 0.52 11.31
N HIS A 99 -3.15 0.56 12.43
CA HIS A 99 -3.06 -0.57 13.36
C HIS A 99 -4.42 -1.08 13.89
N ASN A 100 -5.41 -0.18 14.07
CA ASN A 100 -6.77 -0.55 14.46
C ASN A 100 -7.54 -1.36 13.40
N SER A 101 -7.09 -1.36 12.14
CA SER A 101 -7.72 -2.12 11.05
C SER A 101 -7.78 -3.62 11.35
N LEU A 102 -6.86 -4.14 12.18
CA LEU A 102 -6.94 -5.50 12.71
C LEU A 102 -8.25 -5.73 13.46
N GLN A 103 -8.58 -4.87 14.44
CA GLN A 103 -9.82 -5.01 15.23
C GLN A 103 -11.07 -4.86 14.36
N ASP A 104 -11.05 -3.95 13.38
CA ASP A 104 -12.18 -3.78 12.45
C ASP A 104 -12.36 -5.02 11.56
N CYS A 105 -11.27 -5.60 11.02
CA CYS A 105 -11.33 -6.84 10.25
C CYS A 105 -11.79 -8.05 11.09
N VAL A 106 -11.39 -8.14 12.36
CA VAL A 106 -11.82 -9.20 13.29
C VAL A 106 -13.33 -9.15 13.54
N ARG A 107 -13.93 -7.94 13.66
CA ARG A 107 -15.40 -7.78 13.75
C ARG A 107 -16.15 -8.34 12.54
N HIS A 108 -15.47 -8.48 11.39
CA HIS A 108 -16.02 -9.00 10.13
C HIS A 108 -15.44 -10.37 9.74
N GLN A 109 -14.72 -11.05 10.64
CA GLN A 109 -14.12 -12.37 10.40
C GLN A 109 -15.16 -13.43 10.01
N SER A 110 -16.36 -13.38 10.59
CA SER A 110 -17.48 -14.25 10.19
C SER A 110 -17.88 -14.03 8.73
N ASN A 111 -17.99 -12.79 8.27
CA ASN A 111 -18.33 -12.48 6.88
C ASN A 111 -17.23 -12.91 5.89
N ILE A 112 -15.96 -12.85 6.30
CA ILE A 112 -14.83 -13.41 5.52
C ILE A 112 -14.96 -14.94 5.42
N ALA A 113 -15.22 -15.62 6.54
CA ALA A 113 -15.39 -17.08 6.56
C ALA A 113 -16.62 -17.56 5.75
N GLU A 114 -17.75 -16.86 5.88
CA GLU A 114 -18.98 -17.08 5.09
C GLU A 114 -18.72 -16.93 3.59
N THR A 115 -18.00 -15.87 3.19
CA THR A 115 -17.57 -15.67 1.79
C THR A 115 -16.80 -16.89 1.28
N GLY A 116 -15.90 -17.46 2.09
CA GLY A 116 -15.19 -18.69 1.76
C GLY A 116 -16.12 -19.88 1.57
N ALA A 117 -17.00 -20.10 2.55
CA ALA A 117 -17.94 -21.24 2.58
C ALA A 117 -18.88 -21.27 1.36
N LEU A 118 -19.33 -20.11 0.87
CA LEU A 118 -20.14 -20.00 -0.34
C LEU A 118 -19.45 -20.61 -1.58
N TRP A 119 -18.14 -20.42 -1.71
CA TRP A 119 -17.38 -20.85 -2.88
C TRP A 119 -16.81 -22.28 -2.81
N VAL A 120 -16.76 -22.91 -1.62
CA VAL A 120 -16.22 -24.28 -1.42
C VAL A 120 -16.91 -25.33 -2.31
N ASN A 121 -18.24 -25.23 -2.45
CA ASN A 121 -19.04 -26.26 -3.13
C ASN A 121 -19.23 -26.00 -4.64
N LEU A 122 -18.67 -24.91 -5.17
CA LEU A 122 -18.83 -24.50 -6.56
C LEU A 122 -17.62 -24.97 -7.38
N GLN A 123 -17.87 -25.54 -8.56
CA GLN A 123 -16.82 -25.95 -9.50
C GLN A 123 -16.19 -24.75 -10.25
N ASP A 124 -15.99 -23.63 -9.56
CA ASP A 124 -15.33 -22.44 -10.11
C ASP A 124 -13.86 -22.36 -9.68
N ARG A 125 -12.99 -21.98 -10.62
CA ARG A 125 -11.55 -21.93 -10.38
C ARG A 125 -11.17 -20.83 -9.39
N TYR A 126 -11.74 -19.62 -9.51
CA TYR A 126 -11.50 -18.57 -8.51
C TYR A 126 -12.22 -18.89 -7.20
N GLY A 127 -13.38 -19.53 -7.22
CA GLY A 127 -14.08 -19.96 -6.02
C GLY A 127 -13.21 -20.83 -5.11
N GLN A 128 -12.48 -21.79 -5.68
CA GLN A 128 -11.48 -22.58 -4.94
C GLN A 128 -10.36 -21.71 -4.35
N LEU A 129 -9.89 -20.70 -5.08
CA LEU A 129 -8.87 -19.76 -4.58
C LEU A 129 -9.41 -18.89 -3.43
N VAL A 130 -10.64 -18.38 -3.56
CA VAL A 130 -11.33 -17.59 -2.51
C VAL A 130 -11.56 -18.44 -1.26
N ALA A 131 -11.99 -19.69 -1.39
CA ALA A 131 -12.21 -20.60 -0.27
C ALA A 131 -10.93 -20.94 0.51
N ILE A 132 -9.75 -20.85 -0.12
CA ILE A 132 -8.45 -21.01 0.55
C ILE A 132 -7.96 -19.67 1.11
N TYR A 133 -8.13 -18.57 0.37
CA TYR A 133 -7.67 -17.24 0.80
C TYR A 133 -8.46 -16.72 2.02
N THR A 134 -9.78 -16.92 2.04
CA THR A 134 -10.60 -16.58 3.23
C THR A 134 -10.17 -17.35 4.48
N LYS A 135 -9.80 -18.63 4.36
CA LYS A 135 -9.21 -19.40 5.47
C LYS A 135 -7.87 -18.81 5.91
N LEU A 136 -6.98 -18.49 4.98
CA LEU A 136 -5.72 -17.81 5.27
C LEU A 136 -5.94 -16.49 6.01
N LEU A 137 -6.89 -15.67 5.57
CA LEU A 137 -7.25 -14.41 6.24
C LEU A 137 -7.77 -14.67 7.66
N CYS A 138 -8.59 -15.70 7.89
CA CYS A 138 -9.01 -16.10 9.23
C CYS A 138 -7.81 -16.52 10.10
N THR A 139 -6.92 -17.39 9.59
CA THR A 139 -5.69 -17.79 10.31
C THR A 139 -4.83 -16.58 10.69
N LYS A 140 -4.66 -15.62 9.77
CA LYS A 140 -3.95 -14.35 10.01
C LYS A 140 -4.63 -13.54 11.13
N LEU A 141 -5.96 -13.37 11.07
CA LEU A 141 -6.73 -12.64 12.10
C LEU A 141 -6.62 -13.32 13.47
N ASP A 142 -6.77 -14.64 13.55
CA ASP A 142 -6.68 -15.42 14.78
C ASP A 142 -5.27 -15.35 15.40
N PHE A 143 -4.22 -15.41 14.58
CA PHE A 143 -2.84 -15.25 15.01
C PHE A 143 -2.58 -13.86 15.62
N HIS A 144 -2.94 -12.79 14.90
CA HIS A 144 -2.68 -11.42 15.36
C HIS A 144 -3.62 -10.97 16.51
N MET A 145 -4.76 -11.62 16.71
CA MET A 145 -5.59 -11.42 17.90
C MET A 145 -5.01 -12.06 19.16
N LYS A 146 -4.23 -13.15 19.02
CA LYS A 146 -3.49 -13.77 20.13
C LYS A 146 -2.19 -13.02 20.44
N HIS A 147 -1.43 -12.68 19.40
CA HIS A 147 -0.08 -12.10 19.47
C HIS A 147 -0.09 -10.65 18.98
N SER A 148 -0.80 -9.79 19.71
CA SER A 148 -1.12 -8.40 19.33
C SER A 148 0.10 -7.49 19.10
N GLU A 149 1.22 -7.84 19.71
CA GLU A 149 2.54 -7.21 19.60
C GLU A 149 3.21 -7.50 18.24
N ILE A 150 2.86 -8.61 17.59
CA ILE A 150 3.28 -8.90 16.21
C ILE A 150 2.27 -8.24 15.28
N ARG A 151 2.65 -7.11 14.67
CA ARG A 151 1.80 -6.39 13.70
C ARG A 151 1.45 -7.26 12.47
N PRO A 152 0.31 -7.04 11.79
CA PRO A 152 -0.11 -7.93 10.69
C PRO A 152 0.68 -7.82 9.37
N ASN A 153 1.69 -6.95 9.28
CA ASN A 153 2.70 -7.01 8.23
C ASN A 153 3.84 -8.03 8.52
N LEU A 154 3.86 -8.60 9.72
CA LEU A 154 4.90 -9.48 10.27
C LEU A 154 6.30 -8.85 10.39
N GLU A 155 6.41 -7.53 10.29
CA GLU A 155 7.65 -6.79 10.53
C GLU A 155 7.88 -6.61 12.04
N ALA A 156 8.16 -7.74 12.71
CA ALA A 156 8.65 -7.78 14.08
C ALA A 156 10.19 -7.89 14.09
N SER A 157 10.81 -7.31 15.11
CA SER A 157 12.18 -7.61 15.51
C SER A 157 12.21 -8.92 16.30
N ASP A 158 13.40 -9.50 16.40
CA ASP A 158 13.67 -10.71 17.16
C ASP A 158 13.30 -10.52 18.65
N GLU A 159 13.50 -9.32 19.21
CA GLU A 159 13.05 -8.92 20.56
C GLU A 159 11.53 -9.00 20.74
N VAL A 160 10.75 -8.54 19.74
CA VAL A 160 9.27 -8.61 19.78
C VAL A 160 8.80 -10.06 19.67
N LEU A 161 9.46 -10.87 18.84
CA LEU A 161 9.17 -12.30 18.74
C LEU A 161 9.52 -13.05 20.04
N GLU A 162 10.64 -12.72 20.68
CA GLU A 162 11.04 -13.28 21.97
C GLU A 162 10.05 -12.91 23.08
N HIS A 163 9.58 -11.66 23.09
CA HIS A 163 8.54 -11.19 24.00
C HIS A 163 7.22 -11.96 23.80
N ALA A 164 6.77 -12.09 22.54
CA ALA A 164 5.54 -12.82 22.20
C ALA A 164 5.62 -14.32 22.57
N ALA A 165 6.78 -14.94 22.34
CA ALA A 165 7.04 -16.32 22.76
C ALA A 165 7.08 -16.49 24.29
N GLY A 166 7.41 -15.42 25.02
CA GLY A 166 7.57 -15.42 26.47
C GLY A 166 8.72 -16.30 26.97
N SER A 167 8.68 -16.60 28.28
CA SER A 167 9.65 -17.44 28.99
C SER A 167 9.16 -18.86 29.27
N ASP A 168 7.85 -19.13 29.21
CA ASP A 168 7.30 -20.48 29.36
C ASP A 168 7.51 -21.27 28.06
N ILE A 169 8.18 -22.41 28.16
CA ILE A 169 8.45 -23.31 27.02
C ILE A 169 7.18 -23.78 26.32
N ASN A 170 6.05 -23.88 27.04
CA ASN A 170 4.75 -24.23 26.45
C ASN A 170 4.25 -23.13 25.50
N ASN A 171 4.49 -21.85 25.84
CA ASN A 171 4.13 -20.72 24.98
C ASN A 171 5.02 -20.66 23.74
N VAL A 172 6.33 -20.89 23.88
CA VAL A 172 7.25 -20.99 22.74
C VAL A 172 6.82 -22.13 21.80
N PHE A 173 6.46 -23.29 22.35
CA PHE A 173 5.99 -24.45 21.59
C PHE A 173 4.68 -24.15 20.85
N GLN A 174 3.68 -23.59 21.55
CA GLN A 174 2.40 -23.22 20.96
C GLN A 174 2.56 -22.16 19.84
N LEU A 175 3.35 -21.11 20.08
CA LEU A 175 3.64 -20.08 19.07
C LEU A 175 4.35 -20.69 17.85
N THR A 176 5.26 -21.64 18.05
CA THR A 176 5.93 -22.35 16.93
C THR A 176 4.93 -23.12 16.07
N VAL A 177 3.97 -23.82 16.69
CA VAL A 177 2.89 -24.52 15.97
C VAL A 177 1.99 -23.54 15.24
N GLU A 178 1.64 -22.40 15.83
CA GLU A 178 0.79 -21.38 15.21
C GLU A 178 1.48 -20.67 14.04
N VAL A 179 2.79 -20.38 14.14
CA VAL A 179 3.59 -19.87 13.01
C VAL A 179 3.68 -20.92 11.89
N PHE A 180 3.85 -22.20 12.22
CA PHE A 180 3.82 -23.28 11.22
C PHE A 180 2.46 -23.38 10.50
N ASP A 181 1.35 -23.35 11.25
CA ASP A 181 -0.01 -23.41 10.70
C ASP A 181 -0.29 -22.21 9.78
N TYR A 182 0.21 -21.03 10.15
CA TYR A 182 0.09 -19.84 9.32
C TYR A 182 0.94 -19.96 8.03
N LEU A 183 2.20 -20.44 8.12
CA LEU A 183 3.04 -20.65 6.93
C LEU A 183 2.47 -21.72 5.98
N ASP A 184 1.84 -22.77 6.50
CA ASP A 184 1.14 -23.76 5.67
C ASP A 184 -0.07 -23.15 4.94
N ALA A 185 -0.82 -22.24 5.58
CA ALA A 185 -1.95 -21.56 4.93
C ALA A 185 -1.48 -20.64 3.78
N GLU A 186 -0.40 -19.87 3.99
CA GLU A 186 0.23 -19.01 2.98
C GLU A 186 0.73 -19.86 1.78
N LEU A 187 1.50 -20.92 2.07
CA LEU A 187 2.02 -21.85 1.06
C LEU A 187 0.90 -22.57 0.30
N LYS A 188 -0.22 -22.91 0.97
CA LYS A 188 -1.34 -23.59 0.32
C LYS A 188 -2.07 -22.71 -0.70
N LEU A 189 -2.16 -21.41 -0.41
CA LEU A 189 -2.68 -20.43 -1.37
C LEU A 189 -1.74 -20.31 -2.58
N ALA A 190 -0.44 -20.11 -2.34
CA ALA A 190 0.57 -20.03 -3.40
C ALA A 190 0.59 -21.27 -4.30
N GLU A 191 0.62 -22.47 -3.71
CA GLU A 191 0.62 -23.76 -4.41
C GLU A 191 -0.61 -23.90 -5.32
N THR A 192 -1.79 -23.49 -4.83
CA THR A 192 -3.05 -23.57 -5.57
C THR A 192 -3.11 -22.54 -6.71
N VAL A 193 -2.69 -21.29 -6.47
CA VAL A 193 -2.61 -20.27 -7.53
C VAL A 193 -1.67 -20.71 -8.65
N ILE A 194 -0.45 -21.15 -8.31
CA ILE A 194 0.55 -21.58 -9.29
C ILE A 194 0.06 -22.81 -10.07
N ARG A 195 -0.58 -23.78 -9.41
CA ARG A 195 -1.16 -24.96 -10.05
C ARG A 195 -2.27 -24.60 -11.07
N GLN A 196 -3.05 -23.56 -10.81
CA GLN A 196 -4.12 -23.12 -11.72
C GLN A 196 -3.64 -22.29 -12.93
N LEU A 197 -2.42 -21.74 -12.90
CA LEU A 197 -1.90 -20.87 -13.97
C LEU A 197 -1.40 -21.62 -15.22
N ASN A 198 -1.43 -22.97 -15.20
CA ASN A 198 -0.75 -23.86 -16.15
C ASN A 198 0.78 -23.66 -16.20
N THR A 199 1.52 -24.65 -16.69
CA THR A 199 2.99 -24.68 -16.66
C THR A 199 3.69 -23.67 -17.59
N SER A 200 2.95 -22.78 -18.26
CA SER A 200 3.50 -21.81 -19.21
C SER A 200 3.80 -20.48 -18.55
N ILE A 201 5.09 -20.10 -18.52
CA ILE A 201 5.56 -18.79 -18.05
C ILE A 201 4.88 -17.63 -18.81
N ALA A 202 4.46 -17.84 -20.07
CA ALA A 202 3.75 -16.82 -20.84
C ALA A 202 2.37 -16.45 -20.26
N ILE A 203 1.75 -17.31 -19.43
CA ILE A 203 0.46 -16.99 -18.81
C ILE A 203 0.64 -15.95 -17.69
N SER A 204 1.82 -15.88 -17.04
CA SER A 204 2.09 -14.88 -15.99
C SER A 204 2.11 -13.44 -16.49
N THR A 205 2.23 -13.21 -17.80
CA THR A 205 2.20 -11.87 -18.40
C THR A 205 0.82 -11.46 -18.92
N THR A 206 -0.14 -12.39 -18.96
CA THR A 206 -1.54 -12.08 -19.32
C THR A 206 -2.23 -11.35 -18.17
N THR A 207 -3.12 -10.39 -18.47
CA THR A 207 -3.86 -9.62 -17.46
C THR A 207 -4.67 -10.52 -16.51
N SER A 208 -5.24 -11.62 -17.04
CA SER A 208 -5.94 -12.68 -16.29
C SER A 208 -5.00 -13.47 -15.36
N GLY A 209 -3.80 -13.80 -15.82
CA GLY A 209 -2.77 -14.45 -15.00
C GLY A 209 -2.26 -13.53 -13.89
N GLN A 210 -2.00 -12.26 -14.21
CA GLN A 210 -1.60 -11.24 -13.24
C GLN A 210 -2.68 -11.00 -12.18
N CYS A 211 -3.98 -11.07 -12.54
CA CYS A 211 -5.09 -11.00 -11.58
C CYS A 211 -5.01 -12.10 -10.50
N ARG A 212 -4.50 -13.29 -10.85
CA ARG A 212 -4.26 -14.39 -9.89
C ARG A 212 -2.93 -14.26 -9.16
N LEU A 213 -1.89 -13.73 -9.81
CA LEU A 213 -0.57 -13.58 -9.21
C LEU A 213 -0.46 -12.41 -8.23
N ALA A 214 -1.22 -11.32 -8.43
CA ALA A 214 -1.10 -10.10 -7.62
C ALA A 214 -1.12 -10.35 -6.10
N PRO A 215 -2.05 -11.17 -5.55
CA PRO A 215 -2.09 -11.37 -4.10
C PRO A 215 -0.93 -12.19 -3.55
N LEU A 216 -0.18 -12.89 -4.41
CA LEU A 216 1.02 -13.61 -3.97
C LEU A 216 2.17 -12.68 -3.60
N ILE A 217 2.12 -11.38 -3.93
CA ILE A 217 3.09 -10.39 -3.42
C ILE A 217 3.02 -10.36 -1.88
N GLN A 218 1.83 -10.25 -1.32
CA GLN A 218 1.58 -10.29 0.13
C GLN A 218 2.05 -11.63 0.70
N VAL A 219 1.65 -12.75 0.08
CA VAL A 219 2.08 -14.11 0.49
C VAL A 219 3.60 -14.26 0.54
N ILE A 220 4.35 -13.69 -0.41
CA ILE A 220 5.82 -13.70 -0.44
C ILE A 220 6.40 -12.86 0.73
N GLN A 221 5.81 -11.70 1.02
CA GLN A 221 6.21 -10.87 2.16
C GLN A 221 5.93 -11.57 3.50
N ASP A 222 4.76 -12.19 3.67
CA ASP A 222 4.39 -12.93 4.88
C ASP A 222 5.26 -14.16 5.08
N CYS A 223 5.42 -15.00 4.05
CA CYS A 223 6.25 -16.21 4.11
C CYS A 223 7.70 -15.94 4.51
N SER A 224 8.28 -14.81 4.06
CA SER A 224 9.66 -14.44 4.37
C SER A 224 9.87 -14.16 5.86
N HIS A 225 8.88 -13.54 6.50
CA HIS A 225 8.87 -13.30 7.95
C HIS A 225 8.55 -14.57 8.74
N LEU A 226 7.52 -15.34 8.35
CA LEU A 226 7.14 -16.59 9.01
C LEU A 226 8.29 -17.60 8.99
N TYR A 227 9.03 -17.73 7.89
CA TYR A 227 10.22 -18.57 7.82
C TYR A 227 11.28 -18.16 8.85
N HIS A 228 11.60 -16.86 8.94
CA HIS A 228 12.57 -16.36 9.90
C HIS A 228 12.11 -16.58 11.35
N PHE A 229 10.83 -16.31 11.67
CA PHE A 229 10.25 -16.61 12.98
C PHE A 229 10.36 -18.11 13.31
N THR A 230 10.04 -18.97 12.36
CA THR A 230 10.14 -20.43 12.53
C THR A 230 11.57 -20.85 12.84
N VAL A 231 12.58 -20.29 12.17
CA VAL A 231 13.99 -20.59 12.47
C VAL A 231 14.36 -20.15 13.88
N GLN A 232 14.04 -18.91 14.27
CA GLN A 232 14.33 -18.39 15.62
C GLN A 232 13.67 -19.24 16.72
N LEU A 233 12.37 -19.52 16.57
CA LEU A 233 11.60 -20.31 17.53
C LEU A 233 12.10 -21.75 17.64
N LEU A 234 12.48 -22.41 16.53
CA LEU A 234 13.03 -23.77 16.57
C LEU A 234 14.39 -23.83 17.25
N PHE A 235 15.27 -22.85 17.07
CA PHE A 235 16.51 -22.77 17.86
C PHE A 235 16.23 -22.54 19.35
N LYS A 236 15.26 -21.68 19.70
CA LYS A 236 14.82 -21.47 21.09
C LYS A 236 14.26 -22.76 21.72
N LEU A 237 13.45 -23.53 20.99
CA LEU A 237 12.97 -24.85 21.43
C LEU A 237 14.12 -25.85 21.62
N HIS A 238 15.06 -25.94 20.67
CA HIS A 238 16.21 -26.85 20.76
C HIS A 238 17.20 -26.49 21.88
N ALA A 239 17.22 -25.24 22.35
CA ALA A 239 17.97 -24.86 23.54
C ALA A 239 17.34 -25.34 24.86
N CYS A 240 16.05 -25.71 24.86
CA CYS A 240 15.27 -26.05 26.05
C CYS A 240 14.74 -27.49 26.09
N LEU A 241 14.65 -28.18 24.95
CA LEU A 241 14.01 -29.50 24.82
C LEU A 241 14.92 -30.53 24.12
N PRO A 242 14.82 -31.83 24.47
CA PRO A 242 15.52 -32.90 23.77
C PRO A 242 15.20 -32.96 22.27
N ALA A 243 16.19 -33.33 21.47
CA ALA A 243 16.06 -33.41 20.01
C ALA A 243 14.95 -34.38 19.54
N ASP A 244 14.71 -35.45 20.29
CA ASP A 244 13.69 -36.46 19.99
C ASP A 244 12.27 -35.88 20.14
N THR A 245 12.03 -35.07 21.17
CA THR A 245 10.77 -34.33 21.37
C THR A 245 10.43 -33.41 20.19
N LEU A 246 11.47 -32.89 19.52
CA LEU A 246 11.35 -31.95 18.40
C LEU A 246 11.49 -32.61 17.02
N GLN A 247 11.45 -33.95 16.91
CA GLN A 247 11.55 -34.64 15.62
C GLN A 247 10.46 -34.17 14.63
N GLY A 248 9.19 -34.21 15.01
CA GLY A 248 8.09 -33.78 14.14
C GLY A 248 8.12 -32.29 13.77
N HIS A 249 8.74 -31.44 14.60
CA HIS A 249 8.97 -30.03 14.29
C HIS A 249 10.02 -29.86 13.19
N ARG A 250 11.13 -30.62 13.28
CA ARG A 250 12.19 -30.64 12.25
C ARG A 250 11.68 -31.21 10.92
N GLU A 251 10.84 -32.24 10.96
CA GLU A 251 10.19 -32.83 9.78
C GLU A 251 9.25 -31.83 9.11
N ARG A 252 8.32 -31.20 9.86
CA ARG A 252 7.42 -30.17 9.34
C ARG A 252 8.16 -28.97 8.75
N PHE A 253 9.22 -28.50 9.42
CA PHE A 253 10.07 -27.44 8.90
C PHE A 253 10.78 -27.82 7.60
N HIS A 254 11.25 -29.06 7.47
CA HIS A 254 11.92 -29.54 6.27
C HIS A 254 10.99 -29.47 5.04
N ASP A 255 9.75 -29.96 5.19
CA ASP A 255 8.74 -29.93 4.13
C ASP A 255 8.33 -28.49 3.77
N GLN A 256 8.16 -27.61 4.76
CA GLN A 256 7.87 -26.20 4.54
C GLN A 256 9.03 -25.45 3.89
N PHE A 257 10.28 -25.70 4.31
CA PHE A 257 11.48 -25.09 3.73
C PHE A 257 11.58 -25.41 2.23
N HIS A 258 11.41 -26.69 1.85
CA HIS A 258 11.44 -27.08 0.45
C HIS A 258 10.24 -26.53 -0.34
N SER A 259 9.05 -26.50 0.25
CA SER A 259 7.85 -25.89 -0.36
C SER A 259 8.04 -24.40 -0.62
N LEU A 260 8.52 -23.65 0.39
CA LEU A 260 8.80 -22.22 0.30
C LEU A 260 9.94 -21.92 -0.67
N LYS A 261 11.06 -22.64 -0.60
CA LYS A 261 12.18 -22.47 -1.53
C LYS A 261 11.73 -22.67 -2.98
N ASN A 262 10.91 -23.69 -3.24
CA ASN A 262 10.34 -23.93 -4.57
C ASN A 262 9.38 -22.82 -5.01
N PHE A 263 8.56 -22.29 -4.09
CA PHE A 263 7.67 -21.16 -4.36
C PHE A 263 8.44 -19.88 -4.69
N LEU A 264 9.38 -19.46 -3.84
CA LEU A 264 10.16 -18.24 -4.04
C LEU A 264 11.03 -18.32 -5.31
N ASN A 265 11.61 -19.49 -5.61
CA ASN A 265 12.34 -19.70 -6.87
C ASN A 265 11.43 -19.53 -8.09
N LYS A 266 10.28 -20.21 -8.13
CA LYS A 266 9.31 -20.09 -9.25
C LYS A 266 8.83 -18.65 -9.43
N SER A 267 8.49 -17.97 -8.34
CA SER A 267 8.04 -16.58 -8.37
C SER A 267 9.14 -15.64 -8.85
N ARG A 268 10.38 -15.82 -8.40
CA ARG A 268 11.54 -15.03 -8.86
C ARG A 268 11.79 -15.18 -10.36
N ASP A 269 11.41 -16.30 -10.98
CA ASP A 269 11.59 -16.50 -12.42
C ASP A 269 10.48 -15.86 -13.28
N MET A 270 9.29 -15.60 -12.71
CA MET A 270 8.17 -14.97 -13.41
C MET A 270 8.42 -13.47 -13.65
N LEU A 271 8.21 -13.02 -14.89
CA LEU A 271 8.40 -11.61 -15.29
C LEU A 271 7.46 -10.64 -14.54
N TYR A 272 6.32 -11.11 -14.04
CA TYR A 272 5.40 -10.29 -13.26
C TYR A 272 6.03 -9.78 -11.96
N PHE A 273 6.59 -10.67 -11.13
CA PHE A 273 7.20 -10.28 -9.86
C PHE A 273 8.52 -9.51 -10.04
N LYS A 274 9.33 -9.87 -11.06
CA LYS A 274 10.61 -9.19 -11.39
C LYS A 274 10.51 -7.68 -11.66
N ARG A 275 9.30 -7.13 -11.81
CA ARG A 275 9.02 -5.71 -12.10
C ARG A 275 8.33 -4.97 -10.95
N LEU A 276 8.14 -5.65 -9.82
CA LEU A 276 7.30 -5.20 -8.70
C LEU A 276 7.97 -5.46 -7.35
N ILE A 277 8.69 -6.58 -7.22
CA ILE A 277 9.34 -6.98 -5.98
C ILE A 277 10.68 -7.70 -6.23
N GLN A 278 11.65 -7.45 -5.35
CA GLN A 278 12.87 -8.25 -5.27
C GLN A 278 12.65 -9.40 -4.28
N ILE A 279 12.62 -10.63 -4.81
CA ILE A 279 12.36 -11.85 -4.04
C ILE A 279 13.70 -12.43 -3.54
N PRO A 280 13.87 -12.63 -2.22
CA PRO A 280 15.12 -13.15 -1.65
C PRO A 280 15.37 -14.60 -2.08
N ARG A 281 16.63 -15.04 -1.95
CA ARG A 281 17.01 -16.45 -2.12
C ARG A 281 17.14 -17.09 -0.75
N LEU A 282 16.53 -18.26 -0.56
CA LEU A 282 16.82 -19.10 0.61
C LEU A 282 18.14 -19.86 0.40
N PRO A 283 18.83 -20.27 1.49
CA PRO A 283 20.04 -21.09 1.44
C PRO A 283 19.88 -22.42 0.69
N ASP A 284 20.99 -23.12 0.45
CA ASP A 284 20.93 -24.36 -0.32
C ASP A 284 20.29 -25.53 0.43
N SER A 285 20.65 -25.69 1.70
CA SER A 285 20.03 -26.61 2.68
C SER A 285 19.29 -25.84 3.78
N PRO A 286 18.32 -26.46 4.47
CA PRO A 286 17.75 -25.89 5.70
C PRO A 286 18.82 -25.74 6.80
N PRO A 287 18.65 -24.81 7.77
CA PRO A 287 19.48 -24.73 8.97
C PRO A 287 19.49 -26.03 9.77
N ASN A 288 20.63 -26.36 10.39
CA ASN A 288 20.76 -27.52 11.27
C ASN A 288 20.54 -27.13 12.73
N PHE A 289 19.31 -27.30 13.23
CA PHE A 289 18.92 -26.93 14.59
C PHE A 289 19.64 -27.69 15.71
N LEU A 290 20.34 -28.80 15.41
CA LEU A 290 21.16 -29.51 16.39
C LEU A 290 22.52 -28.81 16.65
N HIS A 291 22.86 -27.80 15.85
CA HIS A 291 24.09 -27.02 15.97
C HIS A 291 23.74 -25.55 16.16
N ALA A 292 23.81 -25.06 17.40
CA ALA A 292 23.46 -23.67 17.74
C ALA A 292 24.25 -22.61 16.92
N SER A 293 25.46 -22.94 16.45
CA SER A 293 26.25 -22.08 15.56
C SER A 293 25.58 -21.81 14.21
N ALA A 294 24.70 -22.70 13.72
CA ALA A 294 23.98 -22.51 12.46
C ALA A 294 22.95 -21.35 12.51
N LEU A 295 22.59 -20.87 13.71
CA LEU A 295 21.80 -19.64 13.85
C LEU A 295 22.61 -18.39 13.46
N ALA A 296 23.93 -18.38 13.69
CA ALA A 296 24.79 -17.26 13.29
C ALA A 296 24.98 -17.16 11.76
N GLU A 297 24.69 -18.24 11.02
CA GLU A 297 24.67 -18.28 9.55
C GLU A 297 23.30 -17.92 8.96
N HIS A 298 22.26 -17.82 9.79
CA HIS A 298 20.90 -17.51 9.33
C HIS A 298 20.74 -16.01 9.01
N VAL A 299 20.34 -15.73 7.77
CA VAL A 299 20.00 -14.38 7.31
C VAL A 299 18.50 -14.28 7.10
N LYS A 300 17.85 -13.30 7.75
CA LYS A 300 16.43 -12.98 7.56
C LYS A 300 16.17 -12.63 6.09
N PRO A 301 15.28 -13.35 5.36
CA PRO A 301 14.96 -13.00 3.98
C PRO A 301 14.18 -11.68 3.94
N VAL A 302 14.70 -10.71 3.18
CA VAL A 302 14.05 -9.40 2.98
C VAL A 302 13.43 -9.36 1.58
N VAL A 303 12.15 -8.99 1.52
CA VAL A 303 11.44 -8.72 0.26
C VAL A 303 11.37 -7.21 0.09
N VAL A 304 12.00 -6.70 -0.98
CA VAL A 304 11.91 -5.26 -1.30
C VAL A 304 10.78 -5.07 -2.31
N VAL A 305 9.90 -4.10 -2.07
CA VAL A 305 8.87 -3.69 -3.03
C VAL A 305 9.38 -2.49 -3.82
N GLU A 306 9.23 -2.53 -5.13
CA GLU A 306 9.55 -1.40 -6.01
C GLU A 306 8.35 -0.44 -5.99
N GLU A 307 8.57 0.82 -5.62
CA GLU A 307 7.51 1.83 -5.64
C GLU A 307 7.21 2.24 -7.09
N GLU A 308 5.96 2.03 -7.55
CA GLU A 308 5.50 2.68 -8.79
C GLU A 308 5.45 4.20 -8.56
N GLU A 309 6.13 4.97 -9.41
CA GLU A 309 6.06 6.43 -9.39
C GLU A 309 4.58 6.88 -9.51
N PRO A 310 4.12 7.84 -8.68
CA PRO A 310 2.75 8.33 -8.77
C PRO A 310 2.54 8.99 -10.13
N PRO A 311 1.41 8.73 -10.82
CA PRO A 311 1.10 9.42 -12.07
C PRO A 311 0.90 10.92 -11.80
N ASP A 312 1.38 11.79 -12.70
CA ASP A 312 1.39 13.27 -12.61
C ASP A 312 0.02 13.98 -12.49
N ASP A 313 -1.06 13.25 -12.21
CA ASP A 313 -2.47 13.67 -12.32
C ASP A 313 -3.18 13.66 -10.94
N ASP A 314 -2.43 13.87 -9.86
CA ASP A 314 -2.96 14.02 -8.50
C ASP A 314 -3.24 15.49 -8.16
N ASP A 315 -4.52 15.81 -7.94
CA ASP A 315 -4.95 16.96 -7.13
C ASP A 315 -4.18 16.92 -5.79
N PRO A 316 -3.70 18.06 -5.25
CA PRO A 316 -2.81 18.07 -4.09
C PRO A 316 -3.46 17.41 -2.87
N GLU A 317 -2.88 16.31 -2.40
CA GLU A 317 -3.32 15.66 -1.17
C GLU A 317 -3.22 16.65 0.02
N PRO A 318 -4.27 16.78 0.85
CA PRO A 318 -4.18 17.59 2.05
C PRO A 318 -3.20 16.92 3.02
N LEU A 319 -2.04 17.56 3.22
CA LEU A 319 -0.97 17.09 4.10
C LEU A 319 -1.51 16.74 5.48
N ILE A 320 -1.35 15.47 5.88
CA ILE A 320 -1.76 14.99 7.20
C ILE A 320 -0.61 15.26 8.18
N GLU A 321 -0.79 16.24 9.07
CA GLU A 321 0.11 16.43 10.22
C GLU A 321 -0.06 15.27 11.21
N VAL A 322 0.89 14.32 11.20
CA VAL A 322 0.97 13.24 12.18
C VAL A 322 1.67 13.76 13.43
N SER A 323 0.89 14.29 14.38
CA SER A 323 1.41 14.61 15.72
C SER A 323 1.67 13.33 16.50
N GLU A 324 2.94 13.04 16.81
CA GLU A 324 3.34 11.96 17.70
C GLU A 324 2.80 12.18 19.13
N VAL A 325 2.31 11.12 19.76
CA VAL A 325 1.73 11.17 21.12
C VAL A 325 2.70 10.53 22.11
N THR A 326 3.59 11.33 22.69
CA THR A 326 4.42 10.93 23.82
C THR A 326 3.68 11.24 25.13
N GLN A 327 3.40 10.21 25.94
CA GLN A 327 2.74 10.38 27.25
C GLN A 327 3.69 10.93 28.34
N PRO A 328 3.14 11.56 29.40
CA PRO A 328 3.94 12.44 30.27
C PRO A 328 4.56 11.72 31.49
N SER A 329 5.71 12.22 31.94
CA SER A 329 6.27 11.96 33.27
C SER A 329 6.62 13.26 34.00
N LEU A 330 6.75 13.18 35.33
CA LEU A 330 6.48 14.29 36.27
C LEU A 330 7.63 15.30 36.46
N GLN A 331 7.24 16.57 36.47
CA GLN A 331 7.70 17.69 37.34
C GLN A 331 9.20 17.86 37.68
N VAL A 332 9.80 18.93 37.15
CA VAL A 332 10.74 19.81 37.88
C VAL A 332 10.35 21.27 37.63
N GLN A 333 10.58 22.17 38.60
CA GLN A 333 10.11 23.56 38.62
C GLN A 333 10.82 24.51 37.63
N PRO A 334 10.17 25.64 37.24
CA PRO A 334 10.63 26.49 36.15
C PRO A 334 11.66 27.55 36.59
N GLN A 335 12.61 27.82 35.69
CA GLN A 335 13.51 28.97 35.77
C GLN A 335 13.24 29.89 34.56
N PHE A 336 12.73 31.09 34.86
CA PHE A 336 12.68 32.24 33.94
C PHE A 336 14.12 32.65 33.54
N ASP A 337 14.41 33.32 32.42
CA ASP A 337 13.72 33.71 31.16
C ASP A 337 14.77 34.55 30.39
N ILE A 338 14.90 34.49 29.04
CA ILE A 338 15.69 35.50 28.29
C ILE A 338 15.61 35.53 26.74
N PHE A 339 14.98 34.58 26.02
CA PHE A 339 15.15 34.52 24.55
C PHE A 339 13.91 34.33 23.65
N ASP A 340 12.68 34.60 24.12
CA ASP A 340 11.49 34.52 23.24
C ASP A 340 10.49 35.70 23.37
N GLN A 341 10.95 36.84 23.89
CA GLN A 341 10.14 38.05 24.02
C GLN A 341 10.09 38.87 22.71
N THR A 342 9.82 38.24 21.57
CA THR A 342 9.75 38.92 20.25
C THR A 342 8.65 38.33 19.34
N PHE A 343 7.39 38.68 19.65
CA PHE A 343 6.14 38.44 18.89
C PHE A 343 5.43 37.07 19.07
N GLY A 344 4.19 37.13 19.56
CA GLY A 344 3.34 35.95 19.82
C GLY A 344 2.21 35.71 18.79
N PRO A 345 1.34 34.71 19.02
CA PRO A 345 0.34 34.23 18.06
C PRO A 345 -1.08 34.77 18.40
N PRO A 346 -2.19 34.38 17.74
CA PRO A 346 -2.75 35.22 16.69
C PRO A 346 -4.21 35.66 16.96
N ASN A 347 -4.55 36.90 16.59
CA ASN A 347 -5.93 37.25 16.22
C ASN A 347 -5.95 38.52 15.36
N GLY A 348 -6.60 38.42 14.19
CA GLY A 348 -6.51 39.45 13.15
C GLY A 348 -7.21 40.76 13.49
N GLY A 349 -6.43 41.81 13.75
CA GLY A 349 -6.78 43.20 13.48
C GLY A 349 -5.94 43.70 12.31
N PHE A 350 -6.59 44.42 11.38
CA PHE A 350 -6.03 45.10 10.19
C PHE A 350 -4.49 45.14 10.09
N ASP A 351 -3.94 44.40 9.12
CA ASP A 351 -2.49 44.23 8.97
C ASP A 351 -1.83 45.54 8.51
N GLU A 352 -1.18 46.22 9.45
CA GLU A 352 -0.42 47.44 9.20
C GLU A 352 0.72 47.20 8.18
N ARG A 353 1.15 45.93 8.04
CA ARG A 353 2.10 45.49 7.02
C ARG A 353 1.52 45.49 5.61
N ASP A 354 0.22 45.25 5.42
CA ASP A 354 -0.40 45.34 4.07
C ASP A 354 -0.39 46.79 3.58
N ILE A 355 -0.63 47.76 4.47
CA ILE A 355 -0.52 49.19 4.18
C ILE A 355 0.93 49.56 3.84
N GLN A 356 1.90 48.99 4.57
CA GLN A 356 3.33 49.20 4.29
C GLN A 356 3.77 48.55 2.96
N ILE A 357 3.26 47.37 2.63
CA ILE A 357 3.49 46.67 1.36
C ILE A 357 2.90 47.48 0.19
N ASP A 358 1.68 48.02 0.32
CA ASP A 358 1.08 48.84 -0.74
C ASP A 358 1.77 50.20 -0.92
N ASN A 359 2.29 50.80 0.15
CA ASN A 359 3.14 51.98 0.04
C ASN A 359 4.48 51.66 -0.63
N MET A 360 5.16 50.57 -0.25
CA MET A 360 6.40 50.14 -0.92
C MET A 360 6.17 49.76 -2.38
N LYS A 361 5.02 49.17 -2.75
CA LYS A 361 4.65 48.92 -4.16
C LYS A 361 4.48 50.23 -4.94
N ARG A 362 3.76 51.23 -4.40
CA ARG A 362 3.65 52.55 -5.05
C ARG A 362 5.00 53.24 -5.19
N GLU A 363 5.87 53.14 -4.19
CA GLU A 363 7.21 53.71 -4.24
C GLU A 363 8.09 52.99 -5.29
N MET A 364 7.97 51.67 -5.40
CA MET A 364 8.64 50.88 -6.45
C MET A 364 8.12 51.19 -7.86
N ASP A 365 6.82 51.42 -8.05
CA ASP A 365 6.25 51.83 -9.33
C ASP A 365 6.65 53.26 -9.70
N LEU A 366 6.75 54.18 -8.73
CA LEU A 366 7.31 55.52 -8.93
C LEU A 366 8.81 55.48 -9.30
N LEU A 367 9.58 54.55 -8.71
CA LEU A 367 10.99 54.35 -9.04
C LEU A 367 11.18 53.67 -10.41
N ARG A 368 10.32 52.70 -10.78
CA ARG A 368 10.26 52.12 -12.14
C ARG A 368 9.84 53.16 -13.19
N GLY A 369 8.88 54.03 -12.88
CA GLY A 369 8.49 55.14 -13.72
C GLY A 369 9.64 56.15 -13.94
N ARG A 370 10.49 56.36 -12.94
CA ARG A 370 11.71 57.19 -13.05
C ARG A 370 12.85 56.54 -13.82
N THR A 371 13.00 55.21 -13.76
CA THR A 371 14.04 54.49 -14.53
C THR A 371 13.62 54.12 -15.95
N GLY A 372 12.32 54.09 -16.26
CA GLY A 372 11.79 53.93 -17.62
C GLY A 372 11.78 55.21 -18.47
N ALA A 373 12.08 56.38 -17.89
CA ALA A 373 11.94 57.68 -18.56
C ALA A 373 13.20 58.16 -19.31
N ASP A 374 14.38 57.58 -19.05
CA ASP A 374 15.67 58.09 -19.56
C ASP A 374 16.27 57.29 -20.75
N GLN A 375 15.49 56.44 -21.42
CA GLN A 375 15.99 55.64 -22.54
C GLN A 375 15.06 55.56 -23.77
N ILE A 376 14.55 56.70 -24.24
CA ILE A 376 14.41 57.02 -25.68
C ILE A 376 14.67 58.53 -25.86
N ARG A 377 15.75 58.91 -26.57
CA ARG A 377 15.95 60.29 -27.07
C ARG A 377 16.53 60.37 -28.49
N GLY A 378 15.92 59.61 -29.41
CA GLY A 378 15.91 59.86 -30.87
C GLY A 378 17.24 59.81 -31.63
N PRO A 379 17.26 60.19 -32.94
CA PRO A 379 16.12 60.60 -33.77
C PRO A 379 15.95 59.84 -35.11
N ALA A 380 14.72 59.93 -35.66
CA ALA A 380 14.26 60.00 -37.07
C ALA A 380 15.14 59.49 -38.25
N LEU A 381 14.59 58.90 -39.33
CA LEU A 381 13.71 59.55 -40.32
C LEU A 381 13.14 58.54 -41.37
N HIS A 382 11.98 58.86 -42.00
CA HIS A 382 11.50 58.47 -43.36
C HIS A 382 11.40 56.97 -43.76
N HIS A 383 10.47 56.48 -44.61
CA HIS A 383 9.21 57.00 -45.20
C HIS A 383 8.39 55.81 -45.77
N SER A 384 7.05 55.95 -45.83
CA SER A 384 6.11 55.44 -46.86
C SER A 384 6.08 53.97 -47.36
N ALA A 385 4.90 53.36 -47.15
CA ALA A 385 3.99 52.79 -48.18
C ALA A 385 4.05 51.31 -48.67
N GLU A 386 2.82 50.83 -48.94
CA GLU A 386 2.36 49.79 -49.88
C GLU A 386 2.39 48.26 -49.57
N VAL A 387 1.34 47.64 -50.10
CA VAL A 387 0.92 46.22 -50.21
C VAL A 387 1.01 45.94 -51.74
N PRO A 388 1.36 44.76 -52.32
CA PRO A 388 0.67 43.48 -52.05
C PRO A 388 1.38 42.12 -52.40
N ASP A 389 0.65 41.02 -52.14
CA ASP A 389 0.45 39.77 -52.92
C ASP A 389 1.59 39.07 -53.70
N LYS A 390 1.78 37.75 -53.46
CA LYS A 390 1.95 36.73 -54.53
C LYS A 390 1.82 35.24 -54.11
N GLN A 391 1.48 34.42 -55.11
CA GLN A 391 0.97 33.04 -55.08
C GLN A 391 2.02 31.88 -55.13
N PRO A 392 1.59 30.59 -55.03
CA PRO A 392 2.46 29.41 -54.81
C PRO A 392 2.72 28.52 -56.06
N GLY A 393 3.47 27.43 -55.87
CA GLY A 393 3.55 26.24 -56.75
C GLY A 393 4.35 25.09 -56.09
N GLY A 394 4.26 23.81 -56.48
CA GLY A 394 3.36 23.17 -57.46
C GLY A 394 4.01 21.98 -58.22
N GLY A 395 3.63 20.72 -57.90
CA GLY A 395 3.99 19.47 -58.64
C GLY A 395 5.46 19.00 -58.50
N ALA A 396 5.92 17.81 -58.95
CA ALA A 396 5.34 16.51 -59.36
C ALA A 396 6.53 15.48 -59.46
N GLY A 397 6.42 14.14 -59.57
CA GLY A 397 5.31 13.19 -59.73
C GLY A 397 5.77 11.72 -59.48
N GLY A 398 5.19 10.70 -60.15
CA GLY A 398 5.51 9.26 -60.00
C GLY A 398 6.57 8.68 -60.96
N PRO A 399 6.76 7.35 -61.04
CA PRO A 399 5.88 6.51 -61.89
C PRO A 399 5.56 5.10 -61.34
N ALA A 400 5.01 4.20 -62.18
CA ALA A 400 4.34 2.95 -61.78
C ALA A 400 4.76 1.68 -62.56
N SER A 401 4.50 0.52 -61.91
CA SER A 401 4.06 -0.80 -62.44
C SER A 401 4.82 -1.61 -63.50
N ALA A 402 5.02 -2.91 -63.20
CA ALA A 402 4.86 -4.05 -64.11
C ALA A 402 4.65 -5.38 -63.33
N GLU A 403 4.23 -6.45 -64.01
CA GLU A 403 3.57 -7.66 -63.49
C GLU A 403 4.24 -8.97 -63.99
N THR A 404 4.22 -10.10 -63.23
CA THR A 404 3.92 -11.49 -63.74
C THR A 404 4.07 -12.67 -62.73
N ALA A 405 3.00 -13.49 -62.64
CA ALA A 405 2.86 -14.97 -62.52
C ALA A 405 3.81 -15.94 -61.72
N ARG A 406 3.22 -16.62 -60.69
CA ARG A 406 3.04 -18.11 -60.45
C ARG A 406 4.21 -19.15 -60.59
N PRO A 407 4.07 -20.43 -60.13
CA PRO A 407 3.16 -21.10 -59.15
C PRO A 407 3.96 -21.91 -58.06
N GLY A 408 3.36 -22.94 -57.41
CA GLY A 408 3.99 -23.75 -56.34
C GLY A 408 3.97 -25.29 -56.53
N GLY A 409 4.40 -26.01 -55.48
CA GLY A 409 4.69 -27.46 -55.38
C GLY A 409 6.08 -27.66 -54.75
N GLU A 410 6.38 -28.64 -53.88
CA GLU A 410 5.61 -29.78 -53.32
C GLU A 410 5.34 -29.64 -51.80
#